data_AF-A0A7V1SDM0-F1
#
_entry.id   AF-A0A7V1SDM0-F1
#
_cell.length_a   1.000
_cell.length_b   1.000
_cell.length_c   1.000
_cell.angle_alpha   90.00
_cell.angle_beta   90.00
_cell.angle_gamma   90.00
#
_symmetry.space_group_name_H-M   'P 1'
#
loop_
_entity.id
_entity.type
_entity.pdbx_description
1 polymer ?
#
loop_
_entity_poly.entity_id
_entity_poly.type
_entity_poly.pdbx_seq_one_letter_code
_entity_poly.pdbx_strand_id
1 'polypeptide(L)'
;MRSDQLIKVSFVAIIIGILSLTAFSHPLGNFSVNQYSRLEVDSSEIRIRQVLDLAEIPTFQEQSLIDTDKDGKMSEDELKAYLNKITPAILENLILTVNDERLKLEVKSSESRTEVGAGDLPTLKFFWTLSAKLPKLMKYNHVYFENKNFEDRIGWNEIVINHVGGTKVFDSTGFGSGITDELKAYPQESLDAPLKERNVQFKFTTAELPPDSKPLKNRDGHLTKSIERDKLAEIISVPEITPMIVLLGLVIAFGLGATHALSPGHGKTIVGAYLVGSRGTIKHALILGLTVTLTHTSSVFLLGLVTLFASNFILPEKLLPFLQFASGLLVCFIGFSLLKNRLLQLIKPQHFHYHSHHHGHAHPHEHVHISTAIHQHHLHDHHHEDHEHTHHGHSHLPPDEISLKSLISLGISGGLMPCPSALVLMLSAISLNRTAYGLLLILFFSIGLAFTLTLVGVSFLYLGRAFGSVSENRLFKTIPVLSALIITFLGAFICYKSFN
;
A
#
# COMPACT_ATOMS: atom_id res chain seq x y z
N MET A 1 -2.64 -6.39 -59.72
CA MET A 1 -2.14 -6.43 -58.33
C MET A 1 -2.62 -7.71 -57.67
N ARG A 2 -1.70 -8.56 -57.19
CA ARG A 2 -2.02 -9.85 -56.56
C ARG A 2 -2.78 -9.63 -55.24
N SER A 3 -3.76 -10.48 -54.94
CA SER A 3 -4.57 -10.50 -53.70
C SER A 3 -3.75 -10.31 -52.43
N ASP A 4 -2.53 -10.83 -52.41
CA ASP A 4 -1.62 -10.76 -51.26
C ASP A 4 -1.14 -9.34 -50.95
N GLN A 5 -1.14 -8.42 -51.93
CA GLN A 5 -0.82 -7.01 -51.69
C GLN A 5 -2.00 -6.24 -51.11
N LEU A 6 -3.24 -6.58 -51.47
CA LEU A 6 -4.45 -5.96 -50.91
C LEU A 6 -4.64 -6.35 -49.43
N ILE A 7 -4.31 -7.60 -49.08
CA ILE A 7 -4.34 -8.08 -47.68
C ILE A 7 -3.26 -7.39 -46.85
N LYS A 8 -2.02 -7.25 -47.38
CA LYS A 8 -0.93 -6.56 -46.67
C LYS A 8 -1.21 -5.07 -46.48
N VAL A 9 -1.77 -4.38 -47.48
CA VAL A 9 -2.15 -2.96 -47.37
C VAL A 9 -3.30 -2.78 -46.38
N SER A 10 -4.30 -3.68 -46.38
CA SER A 10 -5.40 -3.64 -45.40
C SER A 10 -4.90 -3.94 -43.97
N PHE A 11 -3.96 -4.87 -43.80
CA PHE A 11 -3.40 -5.19 -42.49
C PHE A 11 -2.54 -4.04 -41.94
N VAL A 12 -1.77 -3.36 -42.79
CA VAL A 12 -1.01 -2.15 -42.41
C VAL A 12 -1.95 -0.98 -42.10
N ALA A 13 -3.03 -0.78 -42.87
CA ALA A 13 -4.02 0.26 -42.57
C ALA A 13 -4.80 -0.02 -41.27
N ILE A 14 -5.10 -1.28 -40.97
CA ILE A 14 -5.71 -1.69 -39.69
C ILE A 14 -4.72 -1.51 -38.54
N ILE A 15 -3.43 -1.84 -38.72
CA ILE A 15 -2.39 -1.59 -37.71
C ILE A 15 -2.18 -0.08 -37.48
N ILE A 16 -2.19 0.75 -38.52
CA ILE A 16 -2.10 2.22 -38.40
C ILE A 16 -3.36 2.80 -37.75
N GLY A 17 -4.54 2.24 -38.05
CA GLY A 17 -5.80 2.60 -37.39
C GLY A 17 -5.83 2.20 -35.90
N ILE A 18 -5.17 1.10 -35.53
CA ILE A 18 -5.06 0.62 -34.14
C ILE A 18 -3.91 1.33 -33.38
N LEU A 19 -2.90 1.88 -34.08
CA LEU A 19 -1.81 2.68 -33.53
C LEU A 19 -2.08 4.20 -33.50
N SER A 20 -3.34 4.61 -33.69
CA SER A 20 -3.74 5.96 -33.31
C SER A 20 -3.68 6.04 -31.79
N LEU A 21 -2.53 6.46 -31.26
CA LEU A 21 -2.38 6.91 -29.88
C LEU A 21 -3.50 7.93 -29.64
N THR A 22 -4.55 7.52 -28.93
CA THR A 22 -5.58 8.43 -28.45
C THR A 22 -4.92 9.31 -27.41
N ALA A 23 -4.30 10.40 -27.85
CA ALA A 23 -3.90 11.48 -26.97
C ALA A 23 -5.21 12.09 -26.45
N PHE A 24 -5.53 11.82 -25.19
CA PHE A 24 -6.71 12.38 -24.56
C PHE A 24 -6.50 13.89 -24.45
N SER A 25 -7.40 14.67 -25.05
CA SER A 25 -7.53 16.10 -24.77
C SER A 25 -7.73 16.30 -23.28
N HIS A 26 -7.26 17.44 -22.73
CA HIS A 26 -7.56 17.82 -21.36
C HIS A 26 -9.05 17.53 -21.07
N PRO A 27 -9.41 16.88 -19.93
CA PRO A 27 -10.74 16.31 -19.73
C PRO A 27 -11.90 17.28 -19.98
N LEU A 28 -11.70 18.57 -19.69
CA LEU A 28 -12.69 19.65 -19.85
C LEU A 28 -12.49 20.50 -21.14
N GLY A 29 -11.70 20.00 -22.08
CA GLY A 29 -11.32 20.68 -23.31
C GLY A 29 -10.07 21.55 -23.18
N ASN A 30 -9.43 21.79 -24.33
CA ASN A 30 -8.09 22.37 -24.42
C ASN A 30 -7.98 23.85 -24.01
N PHE A 31 -9.11 24.51 -23.76
CA PHE A 31 -9.19 25.91 -23.36
C PHE A 31 -9.50 26.10 -21.87
N SER A 32 -9.68 25.00 -21.13
CA SER A 32 -10.14 25.06 -19.75
C SER A 32 -9.08 25.60 -18.79
N VAL A 33 -9.52 26.41 -17.83
CA VAL A 33 -8.74 26.85 -16.68
C VAL A 33 -9.45 26.39 -15.42
N ASN A 34 -8.87 25.43 -14.72
CA ASN A 34 -9.50 24.71 -13.64
C ASN A 34 -8.89 25.12 -12.31
N GLN A 35 -9.72 25.22 -11.27
CA GLN A 35 -9.34 25.74 -9.97
C GLN A 35 -9.95 24.91 -8.86
N TYR A 36 -9.16 24.70 -7.82
CA TYR A 36 -9.59 24.01 -6.63
C TYR A 36 -9.06 24.74 -5.40
N SER A 37 -9.95 24.96 -4.43
CA SER A 37 -9.62 25.60 -3.17
C SER A 37 -10.12 24.74 -2.01
N ARG A 38 -9.21 24.13 -1.25
CA ARG A 38 -9.55 23.47 0.02
C ARG A 38 -9.22 24.38 1.19
N LEU A 39 -10.22 24.73 1.99
CA LEU A 39 -10.08 25.47 3.23
C LEU A 39 -10.03 24.49 4.40
N GLU A 40 -8.94 24.48 5.16
CA GLU A 40 -8.82 23.73 6.42
C GLU A 40 -8.93 24.69 7.60
N VAL A 41 -10.01 24.58 8.36
CA VAL A 41 -10.33 25.45 9.48
C VAL A 41 -9.80 24.85 10.78
N ASP A 42 -8.81 25.51 11.37
CA ASP A 42 -8.27 25.21 12.70
C ASP A 42 -8.64 26.33 13.69
N SER A 43 -8.28 26.14 14.96
CA SER A 43 -8.45 27.07 16.07
C SER A 43 -7.50 28.26 16.03
N SER A 44 -6.38 28.18 15.31
CA SER A 44 -5.34 29.22 15.25
C SER A 44 -5.18 29.87 13.86
N GLU A 45 -5.48 29.13 12.81
CA GLU A 45 -5.34 29.58 11.42
C GLU A 45 -6.35 28.88 10.49
N ILE A 46 -6.58 29.47 9.32
CA ILE A 46 -7.21 28.81 8.18
C ILE A 46 -6.11 28.55 7.15
N ARG A 47 -5.93 27.29 6.76
CA ARG A 47 -5.03 26.92 5.67
C ARG A 47 -5.80 26.73 4.38
N ILE A 48 -5.21 27.14 3.26
CA ILE A 48 -5.83 27.01 1.95
C ILE A 48 -4.87 26.24 1.03
N ARG A 49 -5.29 25.08 0.54
CA ARG A 49 -4.64 24.41 -0.60
C ARG A 49 -5.30 24.92 -1.87
N GLN A 50 -4.57 25.68 -2.66
CA GLN A 50 -5.00 26.19 -3.96
C GLN A 50 -4.33 25.40 -5.07
N VAL A 51 -5.11 24.94 -6.04
CA VAL A 51 -4.61 24.35 -7.28
C VAL A 51 -5.16 25.15 -8.46
N LEU A 52 -4.30 25.45 -9.42
CA LEU A 52 -4.64 26.03 -10.72
C LEU A 52 -4.12 25.07 -11.79
N ASP A 53 -4.99 24.65 -12.69
CA ASP A 53 -4.69 23.71 -13.76
C ASP A 53 -5.06 24.32 -15.11
N LEU A 54 -4.03 24.53 -15.94
CA LEU A 54 -4.11 25.13 -17.25
C LEU A 54 -4.06 24.03 -18.31
N ALA A 55 -5.12 23.96 -19.11
CA ALA A 55 -5.15 23.10 -20.29
C ALA A 55 -4.12 23.54 -21.36
N GLU A 56 -4.06 22.82 -22.48
CA GLU A 56 -3.00 22.94 -23.48
C GLU A 56 -2.88 24.35 -24.07
N ILE A 57 -4.01 24.99 -24.45
CA ILE A 57 -3.97 26.31 -25.08
C ILE A 57 -3.62 27.41 -24.07
N PRO A 58 -4.24 27.49 -22.87
CA PRO A 58 -3.78 28.40 -21.82
C PRO A 58 -2.31 28.22 -21.47
N THR A 59 -1.83 26.98 -21.35
CA THR A 59 -0.41 26.71 -21.09
C THR A 59 0.48 27.24 -22.21
N PHE A 60 0.12 27.00 -23.47
CA PHE A 60 0.85 27.53 -24.62
C PHE A 60 0.88 29.07 -24.66
N GLN A 61 -0.22 29.73 -24.26
CA GLN A 61 -0.28 31.19 -24.16
C GLN A 61 0.73 31.72 -23.13
N GLU A 62 0.80 31.08 -21.96
CA GLU A 62 1.73 31.45 -20.89
C GLU A 62 3.18 31.03 -21.18
N GLN A 63 3.40 30.00 -21.99
CA GLN A 63 4.74 29.50 -22.31
C GLN A 63 5.65 30.61 -22.85
N SER A 64 5.13 31.52 -23.68
CA SER A 64 5.90 32.66 -24.21
C SER A 64 6.40 33.65 -23.15
N LEU A 65 5.77 33.66 -21.97
CA LEU A 65 6.15 34.47 -20.81
C LEU A 65 7.05 33.71 -19.82
N ILE A 66 7.01 32.37 -19.87
CA ILE A 66 7.80 31.46 -19.03
C ILE A 66 9.16 31.20 -19.66
N ASP A 67 9.18 30.86 -20.95
CA ASP A 67 10.37 30.57 -21.76
C ASP A 67 11.13 31.86 -22.07
N THR A 68 12.02 32.22 -21.16
CA THR A 68 12.79 33.47 -21.20
C THR A 68 14.02 33.35 -22.09
N ASP A 69 14.60 32.15 -22.19
CA ASP A 69 15.76 31.89 -23.03
C ASP A 69 15.41 31.50 -24.48
N LYS A 70 14.11 31.26 -24.74
CA LYS A 70 13.51 30.98 -26.05
C LYS A 70 13.97 29.66 -26.65
N ASP A 71 14.28 28.66 -25.81
CA ASP A 71 14.66 27.33 -26.26
C ASP A 71 13.46 26.42 -26.59
N GLY A 72 12.24 26.91 -26.36
CA GLY A 72 10.98 26.21 -26.60
C GLY A 72 10.57 25.28 -25.48
N LYS A 73 11.27 25.27 -24.34
CA LYS A 73 10.97 24.48 -23.15
C LYS A 73 10.66 25.39 -21.97
N MET A 74 10.08 24.79 -20.93
CA MET A 74 9.81 25.46 -19.66
C MET A 74 10.66 24.78 -18.60
N SER A 75 11.87 25.28 -18.41
CA SER A 75 12.80 24.71 -17.42
C SER A 75 12.26 24.89 -15.99
N GLU A 76 12.75 24.09 -15.04
CA GLU A 76 12.32 24.19 -13.63
C GLU A 76 12.59 25.57 -13.04
N ASP A 77 13.72 26.20 -13.40
CA ASP A 77 14.09 27.54 -12.91
C ASP A 77 13.16 28.62 -13.47
N GLU A 78 12.79 28.53 -14.74
CA GLU A 78 11.84 29.44 -15.38
C GLU A 78 10.43 29.30 -14.81
N LEU A 79 9.97 28.07 -14.64
CA LEU A 79 8.68 27.78 -14.02
C LEU A 79 8.63 28.34 -12.59
N LYS A 80 9.70 28.18 -11.82
CA LYS A 80 9.82 28.74 -10.47
C LYS A 80 9.85 30.26 -10.47
N ALA A 81 10.56 30.89 -11.40
CA ALA A 81 10.61 32.35 -11.54
C ALA A 81 9.23 32.91 -11.92
N TYR A 82 8.55 32.27 -12.86
CA TYR A 82 7.20 32.63 -13.29
C TYR A 82 6.17 32.44 -12.16
N LEU A 83 6.23 31.32 -11.42
CA LEU A 83 5.40 31.07 -10.25
C LEU A 83 5.55 32.18 -9.20
N ASN A 84 6.78 32.58 -8.89
CA ASN A 84 7.05 33.68 -7.95
C ASN A 84 6.48 35.02 -8.47
N LYS A 85 6.51 35.24 -9.78
CA LYS A 85 5.98 36.45 -10.43
C LYS A 85 4.45 36.53 -10.37
N ILE A 86 3.73 35.44 -10.62
CA ILE A 86 2.25 35.45 -10.63
C ILE A 86 1.62 35.35 -9.24
N THR A 87 2.34 34.79 -8.27
CA THR A 87 1.81 34.51 -6.91
C THR A 87 1.14 35.73 -6.26
N PRO A 88 1.73 36.95 -6.24
CA PRO A 88 1.07 38.11 -5.62
C PRO A 88 -0.30 38.43 -6.21
N ALA A 89 -0.46 38.34 -7.54
CA ALA A 89 -1.73 38.59 -8.22
C ALA A 89 -2.77 37.50 -7.91
N ILE A 90 -2.34 36.23 -7.83
CA ILE A 90 -3.20 35.12 -7.43
C ILE A 90 -3.76 35.36 -6.01
N LEU A 91 -2.89 35.75 -5.07
CA LEU A 91 -3.27 36.00 -3.67
C LEU A 91 -4.18 37.21 -3.50
N GLU A 92 -4.00 38.27 -4.29
CA GLU A 92 -4.85 39.47 -4.24
C GLU A 92 -6.31 39.17 -4.60
N ASN A 93 -6.51 38.23 -5.53
CA ASN A 93 -7.82 37.77 -5.98
C ASN A 93 -8.43 36.66 -5.10
N LEU A 94 -7.70 36.19 -4.08
CA LEU A 94 -8.25 35.33 -3.03
C LEU A 94 -8.73 36.21 -1.88
N ILE A 95 -10.04 36.24 -1.69
CA ILE A 95 -10.69 37.01 -0.64
C ILE A 95 -11.09 36.05 0.46
N LEU A 96 -10.42 36.12 1.61
CA LEU A 96 -10.80 35.42 2.83
C LEU A 96 -11.13 36.46 3.90
N THR A 97 -12.34 36.41 4.45
CA THR A 97 -12.73 37.23 5.60
C THR A 97 -13.23 36.36 6.74
N VAL A 98 -12.94 36.79 7.97
CA VAL A 98 -13.47 36.19 9.19
C VAL A 98 -14.08 37.30 10.02
N ASN A 99 -15.38 37.21 10.31
CA ASN A 99 -16.14 38.26 11.00
C ASN A 99 -15.98 39.63 10.34
N ASP A 100 -16.08 39.65 9.00
CA ASP A 100 -15.93 40.83 8.14
C ASP A 100 -14.51 41.45 8.11
N GLU A 101 -13.53 40.85 8.80
CA GLU A 101 -12.13 41.23 8.72
C GLU A 101 -11.42 40.44 7.62
N ARG A 102 -10.85 41.13 6.61
CA ARG A 102 -10.06 40.48 5.55
C ARG A 102 -8.72 40.00 6.10
N LEU A 103 -8.49 38.69 6.00
CA LEU A 103 -7.24 38.08 6.47
C LEU A 103 -6.15 38.17 5.40
N LYS A 104 -4.91 38.40 5.85
CA LYS A 104 -3.73 38.35 4.99
C LYS A 104 -3.31 36.88 4.77
N LEU A 105 -3.17 36.49 3.51
CA LEU A 105 -2.68 35.16 3.13
C LEU A 105 -1.15 35.15 3.08
N GLU A 106 -0.53 34.21 3.79
CA GLU A 106 0.90 33.91 3.72
C GLU A 106 1.14 32.64 2.92
N VAL A 107 2.10 32.66 2.00
CA VAL A 107 2.52 31.47 1.26
C VAL A 107 3.44 30.62 2.15
N LYS A 108 3.04 29.38 2.43
CA LYS A 108 3.89 28.40 3.13
C LYS A 108 4.72 27.57 2.15
N SER A 109 4.14 27.21 1.01
CA SER A 109 4.83 26.55 -0.09
C SER A 109 4.14 26.84 -1.41
N SER A 110 4.89 26.80 -2.51
CA SER A 110 4.37 26.87 -3.87
C SER A 110 5.19 25.97 -4.79
N GLU A 111 4.52 25.24 -5.69
CA GLU A 111 5.16 24.35 -6.67
C GLU A 111 4.43 24.45 -8.02
N SER A 112 5.13 24.13 -9.10
CA SER A 112 4.58 24.05 -10.45
C SER A 112 4.94 22.70 -11.07
N ARG A 113 4.08 22.14 -11.92
CA ARG A 113 4.30 20.88 -12.63
C ARG A 113 3.77 20.98 -14.05
N THR A 114 4.56 20.47 -14.99
CA THR A 114 4.13 20.28 -16.37
C THR A 114 3.72 18.82 -16.59
N GLU A 115 2.65 18.62 -17.35
CA GLU A 115 2.18 17.30 -17.77
C GLU A 115 2.03 17.31 -19.31
N VAL A 116 2.02 16.13 -19.93
CA VAL A 116 1.83 16.01 -21.38
C VAL A 116 0.34 15.86 -21.68
N GLY A 117 -0.23 16.81 -22.41
CA GLY A 117 -1.61 16.83 -22.87
C GLY A 117 -1.78 16.27 -24.29
N ALA A 118 -2.91 16.59 -24.93
CA ALA A 118 -3.17 16.10 -26.29
C ALA A 118 -2.21 16.68 -27.33
N GLY A 119 -1.78 15.82 -28.27
CA GLY A 119 -0.92 16.23 -29.38
C GLY A 119 0.48 16.67 -28.93
N ASP A 120 1.01 16.08 -27.84
CA ASP A 120 2.29 16.43 -27.20
C ASP A 120 2.38 17.90 -26.74
N LEU A 121 1.24 18.58 -26.58
CA LEU A 121 1.20 19.92 -26.02
C LEU A 121 1.30 19.87 -24.49
N PRO A 122 2.04 20.79 -23.85
CA PRO A 122 2.16 20.82 -22.41
C PRO A 122 0.88 21.33 -21.74
N THR A 123 0.55 20.77 -20.58
CA THR A 123 -0.36 21.35 -19.58
C THR A 123 0.43 21.79 -18.36
N LEU A 124 -0.12 22.71 -17.58
CA LEU A 124 0.60 23.33 -16.46
C LEU A 124 -0.28 23.44 -15.21
N LYS A 125 0.22 22.87 -14.11
CA LYS A 125 -0.41 22.93 -12.80
C LYS A 125 0.43 23.73 -11.83
N PHE A 126 -0.23 24.59 -11.08
CA PHE A 126 0.35 25.33 -9.98
C PHE A 126 -0.35 24.97 -8.68
N PHE A 127 0.43 24.85 -7.62
CA PHE A 127 -0.05 24.51 -6.30
C PHE A 127 0.46 25.53 -5.29
N TRP A 128 -0.42 26.02 -4.44
CA TRP A 128 -0.06 26.84 -3.29
C TRP A 128 -0.62 26.24 -2.02
N THR A 129 0.20 26.25 -0.97
CA THR A 129 -0.25 26.05 0.41
C THR A 129 -0.17 27.39 1.10
N LEU A 130 -1.33 27.96 1.40
CA LEU A 130 -1.47 29.26 2.03
C LEU A 130 -1.94 29.09 3.48
N SER A 131 -1.64 30.07 4.32
CA SER A 131 -2.12 30.13 5.71
C SER A 131 -2.51 31.56 6.05
N ALA A 132 -3.60 31.68 6.81
CA ALA A 132 -4.15 32.93 7.31
C ALA A 132 -4.33 32.79 8.82
N LYS A 133 -3.62 33.60 9.61
CA LYS A 133 -3.79 33.60 11.07
C LYS A 133 -5.17 34.13 11.42
N LEU A 134 -5.84 33.43 12.35
CA LEU A 134 -7.15 33.84 12.80
C LEU A 134 -7.06 35.03 13.77
N PRO A 135 -7.99 36.00 13.69
CA PRO A 135 -8.11 37.05 14.68
C PRO A 135 -8.67 36.48 15.98
N LYS A 136 -8.91 37.34 16.98
CA LYS A 136 -9.50 36.91 18.25
C LYS A 136 -10.88 36.27 18.00
N LEU A 137 -10.98 34.97 18.26
CA LEU A 137 -12.20 34.21 17.99
C LEU A 137 -13.35 34.63 18.90
N MET A 138 -14.52 34.78 18.29
CA MET A 138 -15.81 34.86 18.97
C MET A 138 -16.36 33.46 19.23
N LYS A 139 -17.48 33.36 19.97
CA LYS A 139 -18.17 32.09 20.21
C LYS A 139 -18.57 31.40 18.89
N TYR A 140 -18.99 32.20 17.91
CA TYR A 140 -19.29 31.76 16.55
C TYR A 140 -18.61 32.73 15.59
N ASN A 141 -17.87 32.19 14.63
CA ASN A 141 -17.08 33.00 13.68
C ASN A 141 -17.62 32.77 12.28
N HIS A 142 -17.96 33.85 11.58
CA HIS A 142 -18.43 33.79 10.20
C HIS A 142 -17.26 33.88 9.25
N VAL A 143 -17.21 33.01 8.24
CA VAL A 143 -16.15 32.95 7.24
C VAL A 143 -16.77 33.14 5.86
N TYR A 144 -16.20 34.06 5.09
CA TYR A 144 -16.48 34.21 3.67
C TYR A 144 -15.18 33.99 2.90
N PHE A 145 -15.23 33.11 1.92
CA PHE A 145 -14.14 32.89 0.99
C PHE A 145 -14.65 33.06 -0.44
N GLU A 146 -13.87 33.76 -1.27
CA GLU A 146 -14.13 33.96 -2.68
C GLU A 146 -12.83 33.93 -3.48
N ASN A 147 -12.87 33.25 -4.62
CA ASN A 147 -11.77 33.15 -5.57
C ASN A 147 -12.14 33.83 -6.89
N LYS A 148 -11.54 35.00 -7.11
CA LYS A 148 -11.75 35.85 -8.28
C LYS A 148 -10.74 35.62 -9.40
N ASN A 149 -9.87 34.61 -9.26
CA ASN A 149 -8.90 34.31 -10.29
C ASN A 149 -9.60 33.76 -11.53
N PHE A 150 -9.23 34.28 -12.71
CA PHE A 150 -9.71 33.82 -14.02
C PHE A 150 -11.25 33.69 -14.10
N GLU A 151 -12.00 34.69 -13.63
CA GLU A 151 -13.47 34.69 -13.63
C GLU A 151 -14.07 34.47 -15.03
N ASP A 152 -13.46 35.09 -16.04
CA ASP A 152 -13.91 35.03 -17.44
C ASP A 152 -13.53 33.74 -18.17
N ARG A 153 -12.79 32.83 -17.52
CA ARG A 153 -12.33 31.58 -18.13
C ARG A 153 -13.31 30.45 -17.85
N ILE A 154 -13.51 29.62 -18.87
CA ILE A 154 -14.31 28.40 -18.77
C ILE A 154 -13.45 27.33 -18.08
N GLY A 155 -14.03 26.61 -17.13
CA GLY A 155 -13.38 25.50 -16.45
C GLY A 155 -14.03 25.17 -15.12
N TRP A 156 -13.48 24.16 -14.48
CA TRP A 156 -13.92 23.67 -13.17
C TRP A 156 -13.48 24.62 -12.07
N ASN A 157 -14.40 24.95 -11.16
CA ASN A 157 -14.12 25.69 -9.94
C ASN A 157 -14.78 24.96 -8.79
N GLU A 158 -13.95 24.51 -7.85
CA GLU A 158 -14.39 23.69 -6.73
C GLU A 158 -13.85 24.22 -5.40
N ILE A 159 -14.74 24.29 -4.41
CA ILE A 159 -14.37 24.69 -3.05
C ILE A 159 -14.74 23.57 -2.08
N VAL A 160 -13.78 23.18 -1.24
CA VAL A 160 -13.95 22.15 -0.21
C VAL A 160 -13.63 22.72 1.15
N ILE A 161 -14.49 22.48 2.14
CA ILE A 161 -14.30 22.96 3.52
C ILE A 161 -14.00 21.79 4.43
N ASN A 162 -12.83 21.79 5.06
CA ASN A 162 -12.46 20.82 6.06
C ASN A 162 -12.29 21.51 7.41
N HIS A 163 -12.50 20.75 8.47
CA HIS A 163 -12.28 21.20 9.84
C HIS A 163 -11.32 20.26 10.54
N VAL A 164 -10.50 20.82 11.43
CA VAL A 164 -9.38 20.12 12.05
C VAL A 164 -9.51 20.15 13.57
N GLY A 165 -9.26 19.00 14.19
CA GLY A 165 -9.22 18.90 15.63
C GLY A 165 -10.58 19.21 16.25
N GLY A 166 -10.60 20.11 17.24
CA GLY A 166 -11.80 20.48 18.00
C GLY A 166 -12.70 21.54 17.34
N THR A 167 -12.35 22.04 16.14
CA THR A 167 -13.23 22.98 15.43
C THR A 167 -14.42 22.24 14.82
N LYS A 168 -15.57 22.92 14.81
CA LYS A 168 -16.80 22.43 14.19
C LYS A 168 -17.28 23.48 13.20
N VAL A 169 -17.52 23.06 11.96
CA VAL A 169 -18.07 23.92 10.90
C VAL A 169 -19.56 23.63 10.74
N PHE A 170 -20.35 24.68 10.59
CA PHE A 170 -21.80 24.62 10.48
C PHE A 170 -22.35 25.78 9.64
N ASP A 171 -23.63 25.68 9.25
CA ASP A 171 -24.33 26.64 8.39
C ASP A 171 -23.53 27.00 7.13
N SER A 172 -22.98 25.97 6.46
CA SER A 172 -22.14 26.12 5.27
C SER A 172 -22.98 26.12 3.98
N THR A 173 -22.62 26.98 3.03
CA THR A 173 -23.14 26.95 1.65
C THR A 173 -22.37 25.97 0.76
N GLY A 174 -21.20 25.49 1.21
CA GLY A 174 -20.37 24.50 0.51
C GLY A 174 -20.26 23.18 1.25
N PHE A 175 -19.41 22.29 0.73
CA PHE A 175 -19.33 20.89 1.16
C PHE A 175 -17.96 20.52 1.72
N GLY A 176 -17.93 19.48 2.57
CA GLY A 176 -16.69 18.94 3.14
C GLY A 176 -15.99 17.85 2.33
N SER A 177 -16.49 17.53 1.14
CA SER A 177 -15.86 16.58 0.23
C SER A 177 -15.78 17.15 -1.18
N GLY A 178 -14.64 16.94 -1.84
CA GLY A 178 -14.45 17.28 -3.25
C GLY A 178 -14.94 16.17 -4.20
N ILE A 179 -15.04 16.50 -5.47
CA ILE A 179 -15.36 15.62 -6.60
C ILE A 179 -14.08 15.24 -7.34
N THR A 180 -13.11 16.16 -7.44
CA THR A 180 -11.97 16.01 -8.38
C THR A 180 -10.67 15.48 -7.80
N ASP A 181 -10.64 15.12 -6.52
CA ASP A 181 -9.40 14.84 -5.76
C ASP A 181 -8.29 15.88 -6.05
N GLU A 182 -8.59 17.16 -5.80
CA GLU A 182 -7.65 18.27 -6.09
C GLU A 182 -7.28 18.40 -7.59
N LEU A 183 -8.26 18.23 -8.49
CA LEU A 183 -8.06 18.27 -9.95
C LEU A 183 -7.15 17.17 -10.52
N LYS A 184 -7.00 16.05 -9.81
CA LYS A 184 -6.31 14.87 -10.35
C LYS A 184 -7.22 14.02 -11.22
N ALA A 185 -8.52 14.03 -10.93
CA ALA A 185 -9.51 13.27 -11.68
C ALA A 185 -10.75 14.13 -11.92
N TYR A 186 -11.30 14.08 -13.13
CA TYR A 186 -12.53 14.80 -13.46
C TYR A 186 -13.67 13.80 -13.64
N PRO A 187 -14.87 14.06 -13.08
CA PRO A 187 -16.02 13.19 -13.28
C PRO A 187 -16.44 13.24 -14.76
N GLN A 188 -16.46 12.08 -15.42
CA GLN A 188 -16.81 11.99 -16.86
C GLN A 188 -18.23 12.48 -17.17
N GLU A 189 -19.15 12.36 -16.21
CA GLU A 189 -20.56 12.76 -16.34
C GLU A 189 -20.79 14.28 -16.22
N SER A 190 -19.78 15.07 -15.82
CA SER A 190 -19.92 16.52 -15.61
C SER A 190 -19.01 17.37 -16.51
N LEU A 191 -18.50 16.79 -17.59
CA LEU A 191 -17.63 17.50 -18.54
C LEU A 191 -18.38 18.59 -19.32
N ASP A 192 -19.69 18.40 -19.56
CA ASP A 192 -20.55 19.36 -20.26
C ASP A 192 -21.01 20.53 -19.37
N ALA A 193 -20.92 20.38 -18.04
CA ALA A 193 -21.35 21.37 -17.05
C ALA A 193 -20.35 21.44 -15.88
N PRO A 194 -19.18 22.07 -16.08
CA PRO A 194 -18.16 22.16 -15.05
C PRO A 194 -18.68 22.92 -13.83
N LEU A 195 -18.23 22.48 -12.65
CA LEU A 195 -18.59 23.12 -11.38
C LEU A 195 -18.12 24.59 -11.36
N LYS A 196 -18.93 25.48 -10.79
CA LYS A 196 -18.67 26.93 -10.76
C LYS A 196 -18.71 27.51 -9.34
N GLU A 197 -18.16 26.77 -8.38
CA GLU A 197 -18.08 27.23 -7.00
C GLU A 197 -16.92 28.21 -6.85
N ARG A 198 -17.23 29.51 -6.83
CA ARG A 198 -16.24 30.57 -6.66
C ARG A 198 -16.28 31.24 -5.30
N ASN A 199 -17.36 31.07 -4.54
CA ASN A 199 -17.47 31.58 -3.20
C ASN A 199 -18.12 30.57 -2.27
N VAL A 200 -17.85 30.72 -0.97
CA VAL A 200 -18.48 29.94 0.08
C VAL A 200 -18.61 30.75 1.36
N GLN A 201 -19.71 30.52 2.09
CA GLN A 201 -19.98 31.08 3.41
C GLN A 201 -20.20 29.96 4.39
N PHE A 202 -19.60 30.05 5.56
CA PHE A 202 -19.84 29.10 6.64
C PHE A 202 -19.53 29.73 8.00
N LYS A 203 -19.96 29.07 9.07
CA LYS A 203 -19.60 29.43 10.43
C LYS A 203 -18.77 28.34 11.06
N PHE A 204 -17.90 28.71 12.00
CA PHE A 204 -17.20 27.75 12.82
C PHE A 204 -17.14 28.15 14.29
N THR A 205 -16.97 27.15 15.14
CA THR A 205 -16.77 27.30 16.58
C THR A 205 -15.80 26.26 17.11
N THR A 206 -15.11 26.57 18.21
CA THR A 206 -14.34 25.62 19.02
C THR A 206 -15.16 25.08 20.20
N ALA A 207 -16.40 25.56 20.38
CA ALA A 207 -17.31 25.17 21.44
C ALA A 207 -18.36 24.15 20.95
N GLU A 208 -19.44 23.99 21.71
CA GLU A 208 -20.60 23.21 21.27
C GLU A 208 -21.33 23.91 20.12
N LEU A 209 -21.90 23.08 19.24
CA LEU A 209 -22.71 23.56 18.13
C LEU A 209 -24.01 24.18 18.67
N PRO A 210 -24.48 25.28 18.07
CA PRO A 210 -25.82 25.79 18.36
C PRO A 210 -26.89 24.70 18.12
N PRO A 211 -27.95 24.62 18.95
CA PRO A 211 -29.00 23.60 18.82
C PRO A 211 -29.65 23.53 17.44
N ASP A 212 -29.83 24.67 16.77
CA ASP A 212 -30.48 24.78 15.46
C ASP A 212 -29.50 24.86 14.28
N SER A 213 -28.21 24.63 14.53
CA SER A 213 -27.19 24.70 13.48
C SER A 213 -27.23 23.48 12.57
N LYS A 214 -26.88 23.68 11.29
CA LYS A 214 -26.70 22.58 10.34
C LYS A 214 -25.21 22.23 10.27
N PRO A 215 -24.77 21.08 10.80
CA PRO A 215 -23.37 20.70 10.72
C PRO A 215 -22.93 20.55 9.26
N LEU A 216 -21.64 20.75 9.00
CA LEU A 216 -21.07 20.57 7.67
C LEU A 216 -21.30 19.14 7.17
N LYS A 217 -21.72 19.05 5.91
CA LYS A 217 -21.94 17.79 5.21
C LYS A 217 -21.00 17.67 4.01
N ASN A 218 -20.68 16.43 3.70
CA ASN A 218 -20.09 16.05 2.43
C ASN A 218 -21.16 16.13 1.32
N ARG A 219 -20.72 16.08 0.06
CA ARG A 219 -21.61 16.13 -1.12
C ARG A 219 -22.56 14.94 -1.19
N ASP A 220 -22.21 13.82 -0.57
CA ASP A 220 -23.03 12.62 -0.42
C ASP A 220 -24.12 12.74 0.68
N GLY A 221 -24.16 13.87 1.40
CA GLY A 221 -25.11 14.16 2.46
C GLY A 221 -24.70 13.65 3.85
N HIS A 222 -23.61 12.88 3.98
CA HIS A 222 -23.09 12.44 5.26
C HIS A 222 -22.38 13.59 6.00
N LEU A 223 -22.30 13.48 7.33
CA LEU A 223 -21.56 14.44 8.14
C LEU A 223 -20.07 14.36 7.83
N THR A 224 -19.44 15.53 7.64
CA THR A 224 -18.00 15.61 7.45
C THR A 224 -17.30 15.22 8.75
N LYS A 225 -16.29 14.35 8.67
CA LYS A 225 -15.44 14.01 9.81
C LYS A 225 -14.35 15.05 9.97
N SER A 226 -14.02 15.37 11.22
CA SER A 226 -12.85 16.20 11.52
C SER A 226 -11.61 15.51 10.97
N ILE A 227 -10.76 16.26 10.29
CA ILE A 227 -9.43 15.79 9.94
C ILE A 227 -8.67 15.72 11.26
N GLU A 228 -8.48 14.52 11.77
CA GLU A 228 -7.46 14.28 12.77
C GLU A 228 -6.13 14.61 12.09
N ARG A 229 -5.56 15.78 12.41
CA ARG A 229 -4.16 16.04 12.12
C ARG A 229 -3.38 15.03 12.93
N ASP A 230 -3.08 13.91 12.30
CA ASP A 230 -2.12 12.96 12.82
C ASP A 230 -0.83 13.74 12.99
N LYS A 231 -0.50 14.11 14.23
CA LYS A 231 0.76 14.78 14.57
C LYS A 231 1.96 13.94 14.08
N LEU A 232 1.74 12.64 13.86
CA LEU A 232 2.67 11.72 13.20
C LEU A 232 2.89 12.04 11.72
N ALA A 233 1.85 12.42 10.97
CA ALA A 233 1.94 12.80 9.56
C ALA A 233 2.65 14.15 9.39
N GLU A 234 2.48 15.09 10.33
CA GLU A 234 3.20 16.38 10.34
C GLU A 234 4.72 16.19 10.55
N ILE A 235 5.12 15.20 11.35
CA ILE A 235 6.54 14.80 11.52
C ILE A 235 7.12 14.18 10.24
N ILE A 236 6.27 13.58 9.38
CA ILE A 236 6.68 12.99 8.10
C ILE A 236 6.68 14.05 6.98
N SER A 237 5.84 15.08 7.10
CA SER A 237 5.65 16.18 6.14
C SER A 237 6.70 17.29 6.25
N VAL A 238 7.77 17.08 7.03
CA VAL A 238 8.79 18.12 7.22
C VAL A 238 9.50 18.37 5.89
N PRO A 239 9.58 19.64 5.43
CA PRO A 239 10.19 20.02 4.15
C PRO A 239 11.63 19.53 4.00
N GLU A 240 12.34 19.35 5.10
CA GLU A 240 13.74 18.89 5.15
C GLU A 240 13.88 17.61 5.98
N ILE A 241 14.52 16.60 5.41
CA ILE A 241 14.91 15.37 6.11
C ILE A 241 16.10 15.71 7.01
N THR A 242 15.84 16.10 8.26
CA THR A 242 16.91 16.28 9.24
C THR A 242 17.43 14.91 9.72
N PRO A 243 18.73 14.80 10.10
CA PRO A 243 19.29 13.54 10.62
C PRO A 243 18.51 12.96 11.81
N MET A 244 17.90 13.83 12.63
CA MET A 244 17.10 13.43 13.79
C MET A 244 15.78 12.77 13.36
N ILE A 245 15.12 13.29 12.33
CA ILE A 245 13.87 12.69 11.79
C ILE A 245 14.17 11.33 11.17
N VAL A 246 15.29 11.21 10.43
CA VAL A 246 15.74 9.92 9.90
C VAL A 246 15.94 8.94 11.03
N LEU A 247 16.71 9.31 12.05
CA LEU A 247 16.98 8.44 13.20
C LEU A 247 15.68 8.00 13.89
N LEU A 248 14.75 8.94 14.14
CA LEU A 248 13.46 8.63 14.73
C LEU A 248 12.64 7.67 13.86
N GLY A 249 12.57 7.93 12.56
CA GLY A 249 11.88 7.06 11.60
C GLY A 249 12.46 5.65 11.56
N LEU A 250 13.79 5.52 11.62
CA LEU A 250 14.47 4.22 11.69
C LEU A 250 14.14 3.45 12.97
N VAL A 251 14.12 4.12 14.12
CA VAL A 251 13.74 3.51 15.40
C VAL A 251 12.29 3.04 15.38
N ILE A 252 11.38 3.87 14.84
CA ILE A 252 9.97 3.52 14.69
C ILE A 252 9.83 2.33 13.73
N ALA A 253 10.49 2.35 12.58
CA ALA A 253 10.46 1.26 11.61
C ALA A 253 10.95 -0.06 12.21
N PHE A 254 12.05 -0.03 12.96
CA PHE A 254 12.53 -1.19 13.71
C PHE A 254 11.47 -1.71 14.70
N GLY A 255 10.87 -0.83 15.50
CA GLY A 255 9.82 -1.20 16.45
C GLY A 255 8.57 -1.77 15.78
N LEU A 256 8.14 -1.20 14.65
CA LEU A 256 7.04 -1.70 13.83
C LEU A 256 7.37 -3.08 13.23
N GLY A 257 8.60 -3.27 12.74
CA GLY A 257 9.06 -4.57 12.25
C GLY A 257 9.06 -5.64 13.35
N ALA A 258 9.50 -5.26 14.55
CA ALA A 258 9.50 -6.13 15.72
C ALA A 258 8.08 -6.51 16.17
N THR A 259 7.17 -5.54 16.31
CA THR A 259 5.78 -5.80 16.69
C THR A 259 5.03 -6.58 15.60
N HIS A 260 5.28 -6.32 14.33
CA HIS A 260 4.74 -7.09 13.22
C HIS A 260 5.20 -8.56 13.27
N ALA A 261 6.43 -8.80 13.71
CA ALA A 261 6.93 -10.14 13.93
C ALA A 261 6.24 -10.89 15.09
N LEU A 262 5.48 -10.22 15.95
CA LEU A 262 4.65 -10.84 17.00
C LEU A 262 3.22 -11.13 16.54
N SER A 263 2.78 -10.57 15.42
CA SER A 263 1.42 -10.78 14.89
C SER A 263 1.15 -12.25 14.54
N PRO A 264 -0.09 -12.75 14.70
CA PRO A 264 -0.43 -14.14 14.38
C PRO A 264 -0.18 -14.46 12.90
N GLY A 265 0.63 -15.49 12.60
CA GLY A 265 0.92 -15.90 11.23
C GLY A 265 1.62 -17.26 11.13
N HIS A 266 1.47 -17.93 9.99
CA HIS A 266 1.82 -19.35 9.81
C HIS A 266 3.31 -19.68 9.99
N GLY A 267 4.21 -18.79 9.54
CA GLY A 267 5.65 -19.00 9.67
C GLY A 267 6.10 -19.15 11.14
N LYS A 268 5.47 -18.45 12.08
CA LYS A 268 5.88 -18.41 13.49
C LYS A 268 5.45 -19.65 14.26
N THR A 269 4.26 -20.18 13.95
CA THR A 269 3.76 -21.43 14.54
C THR A 269 4.54 -22.63 14.02
N ILE A 270 4.97 -22.57 12.75
CA ILE A 270 5.83 -23.56 12.12
C ILE A 270 7.24 -23.50 12.72
N VAL A 271 7.84 -22.30 12.88
CA VAL A 271 9.12 -22.11 13.58
C VAL A 271 9.06 -22.69 14.99
N GLY A 272 8.01 -22.38 15.75
CA GLY A 272 7.80 -22.91 17.10
C GLY A 272 7.64 -24.43 17.13
N ALA A 273 6.77 -24.99 16.29
CA ALA A 273 6.56 -26.44 16.20
C ALA A 273 7.81 -27.19 15.74
N TYR A 274 8.58 -26.60 14.81
CA TYR A 274 9.82 -27.17 14.29
C TYR A 274 10.92 -27.14 15.36
N LEU A 275 11.16 -25.99 16.01
CA LEU A 275 12.21 -25.85 17.02
C LEU A 275 11.93 -26.63 18.31
N VAL A 276 10.66 -26.68 18.75
CA VAL A 276 10.23 -27.45 19.92
C VAL A 276 10.16 -28.95 19.62
N GLY A 277 9.72 -29.33 18.42
CA GLY A 277 9.49 -30.74 18.05
C GLY A 277 10.73 -31.52 17.60
N SER A 278 11.77 -30.87 17.06
CA SER A 278 12.89 -31.55 16.39
C SER A 278 14.27 -31.34 17.04
N ARG A 279 14.33 -30.99 18.33
CA ARG A 279 15.59 -30.64 19.05
C ARG A 279 16.37 -29.51 18.34
N GLY A 280 15.69 -28.40 18.07
CA GLY A 280 16.30 -27.23 17.43
C GLY A 280 17.49 -26.64 18.21
N THR A 281 18.40 -25.96 17.50
CA THR A 281 19.51 -25.19 18.10
C THR A 281 19.31 -23.70 17.86
N ILE A 282 20.02 -22.84 18.59
CA ILE A 282 20.01 -21.38 18.36
C ILE A 282 20.41 -21.05 16.91
N LYS A 283 21.34 -21.82 16.33
CA LYS A 283 21.73 -21.68 14.92
C LYS A 283 20.54 -21.91 13.98
N HIS A 284 19.69 -22.89 14.27
CA HIS A 284 18.48 -23.16 13.49
C HIS A 284 17.47 -22.02 13.58
N ALA A 285 17.26 -21.46 14.78
CA ALA A 285 16.41 -20.30 14.98
C ALA A 285 16.91 -19.07 14.20
N LEU A 286 18.22 -18.83 14.21
CA LEU A 286 18.85 -17.70 13.52
C LEU A 286 18.78 -17.85 11.99
N ILE A 287 19.14 -19.03 11.44
CA ILE A 287 19.06 -19.28 9.99
C ILE A 287 17.61 -19.14 9.52
N LEU A 288 16.65 -19.70 10.25
CA LEU A 288 15.25 -19.63 9.88
C LEU A 288 14.73 -18.19 9.94
N GLY A 289 15.04 -17.44 11.00
CA GLY A 289 14.69 -16.03 11.12
C GLY A 289 15.29 -15.17 10.00
N LEU A 290 16.55 -15.41 9.65
CA LEU A 290 17.24 -14.69 8.58
C LEU A 290 16.67 -15.05 7.20
N THR A 291 16.45 -16.33 6.90
CA THR A 291 15.87 -16.76 5.61
C THR A 291 14.46 -16.19 5.42
N VAL A 292 13.60 -16.23 6.45
CA VAL A 292 12.26 -15.63 6.40
C VAL A 292 12.36 -14.12 6.15
N THR A 293 13.23 -13.43 6.88
CA THR A 293 13.38 -11.98 6.75
C THR A 293 13.89 -11.59 5.37
N LEU A 294 14.93 -12.25 4.87
CA LEU A 294 15.51 -11.95 3.57
C LEU A 294 14.50 -12.21 2.46
N THR A 295 13.82 -13.35 2.48
CA THR A 295 12.84 -13.68 1.44
C THR A 295 11.62 -12.78 1.48
N HIS A 296 11.17 -12.36 2.68
CA HIS A 296 10.15 -11.34 2.86
C HIS A 296 10.57 -9.98 2.30
N THR A 297 11.74 -9.51 2.68
CA THR A 297 12.27 -8.22 2.22
C THR A 297 12.45 -8.20 0.70
N SER A 298 13.01 -9.27 0.13
CA SER A 298 13.18 -9.43 -1.31
C SER A 298 11.84 -9.46 -2.04
N SER A 299 10.83 -10.15 -1.50
CA SER A 299 9.48 -10.18 -2.10
C SER A 299 8.82 -8.80 -2.07
N VAL A 300 9.00 -8.03 -0.99
CA VAL A 300 8.50 -6.66 -0.87
C VAL A 300 9.19 -5.75 -1.88
N PHE A 301 10.52 -5.77 -1.98
CA PHE A 301 11.25 -4.96 -2.95
C PHE A 301 10.92 -5.32 -4.40
N LEU A 302 10.83 -6.61 -4.73
CA LEU A 302 10.43 -7.06 -6.05
C LEU A 302 9.03 -6.57 -6.41
N LEU A 303 8.06 -6.74 -5.50
CA LEU A 303 6.71 -6.27 -5.71
C LEU A 303 6.63 -4.73 -5.79
N GLY A 304 7.47 -4.03 -5.03
CA GLY A 304 7.64 -2.59 -5.10
C GLY A 304 8.13 -2.09 -6.44
N LEU A 305 9.17 -2.73 -6.97
CA LEU A 305 9.71 -2.44 -8.30
C LEU A 305 8.67 -2.71 -9.39
N VAL A 306 7.97 -3.84 -9.29
CA VAL A 306 6.87 -4.18 -10.21
C VAL A 306 5.76 -3.12 -10.12
N THR A 307 5.40 -2.68 -8.92
CA THR A 307 4.35 -1.67 -8.72
C THR A 307 4.79 -0.29 -9.22
N LEU A 308 6.06 0.09 -9.01
CA LEU A 308 6.63 1.33 -9.52
C LEU A 308 6.70 1.34 -11.05
N PHE A 309 7.00 0.20 -11.66
CA PHE A 309 6.96 0.08 -13.11
C PHE A 309 5.52 0.11 -13.63
N ALA A 310 4.60 -0.58 -12.95
CA ALA A 310 3.18 -0.62 -13.28
C ALA A 310 2.47 0.72 -13.04
N SER A 311 2.97 1.57 -12.12
CA SER A 311 2.37 2.88 -11.85
C SER A 311 2.50 3.85 -13.02
N ASN A 312 3.40 3.59 -13.96
CA ASN A 312 3.45 4.32 -15.24
C ASN A 312 2.23 4.03 -16.13
N PHE A 313 1.46 2.98 -15.83
CA PHE A 313 0.32 2.51 -16.65
C PHE A 313 -1.00 2.45 -15.86
N ILE A 314 -0.96 2.30 -14.53
CA ILE A 314 -2.13 2.10 -13.67
C ILE A 314 -1.96 2.89 -12.36
N LEU A 315 -2.95 3.69 -11.97
CA LEU A 315 -2.89 4.49 -10.72
C LEU A 315 -2.70 3.61 -9.46
N PRO A 316 -1.81 4.00 -8.53
CA PRO A 316 -1.58 3.29 -7.27
C PRO A 316 -2.84 3.08 -6.42
N GLU A 317 -3.80 4.02 -6.42
CA GLU A 317 -5.05 3.86 -5.64
C GLU A 317 -5.95 2.75 -6.19
N LYS A 318 -5.82 2.40 -7.48
CA LYS A 318 -6.52 1.25 -8.04
C LYS A 318 -5.78 -0.05 -7.73
N LEU A 319 -4.44 -0.04 -7.64
CA LEU A 319 -3.65 -1.24 -7.37
C LEU A 319 -3.74 -1.68 -5.89
N LEU A 320 -3.77 -0.73 -4.96
CA LEU A 320 -3.74 -0.99 -3.51
C LEU A 320 -4.91 -1.88 -3.01
N PRO A 321 -6.19 -1.60 -3.35
CA PRO A 321 -7.33 -2.47 -3.04
C PRO A 321 -7.14 -3.91 -3.52
N PHE A 322 -6.69 -4.11 -4.76
CA PHE A 322 -6.51 -5.46 -5.33
C PHE A 322 -5.34 -6.20 -4.67
N LEU A 323 -4.24 -5.52 -4.36
CA LEU A 323 -3.11 -6.11 -3.64
C LEU A 323 -3.50 -6.50 -2.21
N GLN A 324 -4.27 -5.64 -1.52
CA GLN A 324 -4.81 -5.94 -0.18
C GLN A 324 -5.79 -7.11 -0.22
N PHE A 325 -6.68 -7.15 -1.22
CA PHE A 325 -7.62 -8.23 -1.42
C PHE A 325 -6.91 -9.56 -1.69
N ALA A 326 -5.95 -9.57 -2.61
CA ALA A 326 -5.16 -10.76 -2.96
C ALA A 326 -4.37 -11.29 -1.74
N SER A 327 -3.76 -10.40 -0.97
CA SER A 327 -3.09 -10.76 0.29
C SER A 327 -4.07 -11.32 1.32
N GLY A 328 -5.23 -10.68 1.50
CA GLY A 328 -6.29 -11.16 2.40
C GLY A 328 -6.82 -12.53 2.01
N LEU A 329 -7.00 -12.79 0.72
CA LEU A 329 -7.53 -14.05 0.19
C LEU A 329 -6.52 -15.19 0.43
N LEU A 330 -5.24 -14.91 0.23
CA LEU A 330 -4.14 -15.81 0.52
C LEU A 330 -4.05 -16.13 2.02
N VAL A 331 -4.11 -15.12 2.89
CA VAL A 331 -4.13 -15.30 4.36
C VAL A 331 -5.34 -16.14 4.79
N CYS A 332 -6.52 -15.86 4.24
CA CYS A 332 -7.75 -16.58 4.49
C CYS A 332 -7.63 -18.06 4.05
N PHE A 333 -7.11 -18.31 2.85
CA PHE A 333 -6.89 -19.65 2.32
C PHE A 333 -5.97 -20.49 3.23
N ILE A 334 -4.83 -19.92 3.67
CA ILE A 334 -3.91 -20.68 4.52
C ILE A 334 -4.51 -20.86 5.93
N GLY A 335 -5.21 -19.86 6.47
CA GLY A 335 -5.95 -19.97 7.72
C GLY A 335 -6.96 -21.13 7.68
N PHE A 336 -7.76 -21.19 6.62
CA PHE A 336 -8.74 -22.24 6.40
C PHE A 336 -8.09 -23.62 6.23
N SER A 337 -6.99 -23.72 5.49
CA SER A 337 -6.23 -24.96 5.33
C SER A 337 -5.71 -25.48 6.67
N LEU A 338 -5.18 -24.61 7.53
CA LEU A 338 -4.78 -24.99 8.88
C LEU A 338 -5.96 -25.41 9.76
N LEU A 339 -7.08 -24.68 9.69
CA LEU A 339 -8.28 -25.00 10.46
C LEU A 339 -8.81 -26.38 10.06
N LYS A 340 -8.92 -26.65 8.76
CA LYS A 340 -9.34 -27.94 8.20
C LYS A 340 -8.42 -29.07 8.69
N ASN A 341 -7.11 -28.91 8.56
CA ASN A 341 -6.16 -29.94 8.96
C ASN A 341 -6.19 -30.22 10.47
N ARG A 342 -6.31 -29.18 11.30
CA ARG A 342 -6.39 -29.30 12.77
C ARG A 342 -7.72 -29.91 13.23
N LEU A 343 -8.83 -29.56 12.56
CA LEU A 343 -10.14 -30.15 12.83
C LEU A 343 -10.20 -31.63 12.42
N LEU A 344 -9.62 -31.99 11.27
CA LEU A 344 -9.50 -33.39 10.83
C LEU A 344 -8.66 -34.24 11.80
N GLN A 345 -7.62 -33.67 12.41
CA GLN A 345 -6.81 -34.34 13.44
C GLN A 345 -7.56 -34.56 14.76
N LEU A 346 -8.60 -33.79 15.06
CA LEU A 346 -9.47 -34.02 16.23
C LEU A 346 -10.50 -35.14 15.99
N ILE A 347 -10.82 -35.41 14.72
CA ILE A 347 -11.86 -36.36 14.32
C ILE A 347 -11.28 -37.75 13.98
N LYS A 348 -10.03 -37.83 13.49
CA LYS A 348 -9.37 -39.12 13.21
C LYS A 348 -8.78 -39.74 14.50
N PRO A 349 -9.10 -41.01 14.83
CA PRO A 349 -8.43 -41.73 15.91
C PRO A 349 -6.94 -41.89 15.58
N GLN A 350 -6.06 -41.60 16.54
CA GLN A 350 -4.63 -41.91 16.42
C GLN A 350 -4.47 -43.43 16.54
N HIS A 351 -4.20 -44.12 15.43
CA HIS A 351 -3.66 -45.47 15.49
C HIS A 351 -2.20 -45.39 15.93
N PHE A 352 -1.93 -45.79 17.17
CA PHE A 352 -0.58 -46.03 17.66
C PHE A 352 -0.01 -47.26 16.94
N HIS A 353 0.89 -47.06 15.98
CA HIS A 353 1.70 -48.15 15.46
C HIS A 353 2.86 -48.43 16.42
N TYR A 354 2.76 -49.55 17.14
CA TYR A 354 3.88 -50.13 17.87
C TYR A 354 4.83 -50.75 16.84
N HIS A 355 5.96 -50.12 16.54
CA HIS A 355 7.03 -50.75 15.75
C HIS A 355 7.87 -51.62 16.69
N SER A 356 7.64 -52.95 16.66
CA SER A 356 8.59 -53.92 17.19
C SER A 356 9.76 -54.02 16.20
N HIS A 357 10.93 -53.50 16.56
CA HIS A 357 12.16 -53.71 15.79
C HIS A 357 12.56 -55.19 15.87
N HIS A 358 12.52 -55.92 14.75
CA HIS A 358 13.28 -57.16 14.59
C HIS A 358 14.67 -56.80 14.09
N HIS A 359 15.68 -56.99 14.94
CA HIS A 359 17.08 -56.96 14.53
C HIS A 359 17.42 -58.26 13.80
N GLY A 360 17.54 -58.21 12.47
CA GLY A 360 18.17 -59.27 11.70
C GLY A 360 19.68 -59.28 11.96
N HIS A 361 20.15 -60.17 12.83
CA HIS A 361 21.56 -60.46 12.99
C HIS A 361 22.08 -61.18 11.73
N ALA A 362 23.00 -60.55 11.01
CA ALA A 362 23.76 -61.21 9.95
C ALA A 362 24.88 -62.06 10.59
N HIS A 363 24.75 -63.39 10.52
CA HIS A 363 25.86 -64.31 10.75
C HIS A 363 26.59 -64.53 9.41
N PRO A 364 27.93 -64.45 9.36
CA PRO A 364 28.67 -64.90 8.18
C PRO A 364 28.75 -66.44 8.21
N HIS A 365 28.11 -67.10 7.23
CA HIS A 365 28.35 -68.50 6.95
C HIS A 365 29.39 -68.62 5.83
N GLU A 366 30.55 -69.20 6.15
CA GLU A 366 31.46 -69.78 5.18
C GLU A 366 30.79 -71.00 4.53
N HIS A 367 30.76 -71.05 3.20
CA HIS A 367 30.43 -72.27 2.47
C HIS A 367 31.54 -72.59 1.46
N VAL A 368 32.19 -73.73 1.72
CA VAL A 368 33.12 -74.43 0.84
C VAL A 368 32.32 -75.09 -0.29
N HIS A 369 32.79 -74.92 -1.53
CA HIS A 369 32.21 -75.54 -2.72
C HIS A 369 32.54 -77.04 -2.79
N ILE A 370 31.50 -77.88 -2.95
CA ILE A 370 31.64 -79.20 -3.58
C ILE A 370 30.54 -79.34 -4.62
N SER A 371 30.96 -79.72 -5.81
CA SER A 371 30.20 -79.91 -7.05
C SER A 371 29.30 -81.14 -7.01
N THR A 372 28.09 -81.02 -7.55
CA THR A 372 27.43 -82.05 -8.37
C THR A 372 26.11 -81.53 -8.97
N ALA A 373 26.10 -81.46 -10.30
CA ALA A 373 24.99 -81.78 -11.22
C ALA A 373 23.65 -81.00 -11.22
N ILE A 374 23.26 -80.71 -12.47
CA ILE A 374 21.91 -80.57 -13.09
C ILE A 374 21.31 -79.14 -13.25
N HIS A 375 20.97 -78.89 -14.52
CA HIS A 375 20.48 -77.69 -15.22
C HIS A 375 19.15 -77.09 -14.74
N GLN A 376 18.93 -75.78 -14.96
CA GLN A 376 17.97 -75.27 -15.98
C GLN A 376 17.89 -73.73 -16.01
N HIS A 377 17.94 -73.19 -17.22
CA HIS A 377 17.58 -71.81 -17.56
C HIS A 377 16.07 -71.63 -17.51
N HIS A 378 15.56 -70.48 -17.06
CA HIS A 378 14.37 -69.87 -17.65
C HIS A 378 14.42 -68.33 -17.57
N LEU A 379 14.25 -67.73 -18.76
CA LEU A 379 13.86 -66.33 -18.99
C LEU A 379 12.44 -66.11 -18.48
N HIS A 380 12.18 -64.94 -17.91
CA HIS A 380 10.86 -64.31 -18.00
C HIS A 380 11.00 -62.83 -18.35
N ASP A 381 10.39 -62.50 -19.47
CA ASP A 381 10.05 -61.18 -19.98
C ASP A 381 8.62 -60.88 -19.53
N HIS A 382 8.35 -59.69 -19.00
CA HIS A 382 6.98 -59.22 -18.71
C HIS A 382 6.83 -57.74 -19.05
N HIS A 383 5.92 -57.49 -19.99
CA HIS A 383 5.44 -56.18 -20.44
C HIS A 383 4.36 -55.59 -19.50
N HIS A 384 4.43 -54.26 -19.35
CA HIS A 384 3.42 -53.21 -19.07
C HIS A 384 2.26 -53.45 -18.08
N GLU A 385 2.13 -52.52 -17.11
CA GLU A 385 0.85 -51.85 -16.78
C GLU A 385 1.10 -50.53 -16.03
N ASP A 386 0.26 -49.54 -16.32
CA ASP A 386 0.17 -48.21 -15.72
C ASP A 386 -0.17 -48.25 -14.21
N HIS A 387 -0.13 -47.08 -13.56
CA HIS A 387 -0.42 -46.76 -12.15
C HIS A 387 0.81 -46.82 -11.23
N GLU A 388 1.20 -45.80 -10.47
CA GLU A 388 0.48 -44.68 -9.89
C GLU A 388 1.53 -43.60 -9.57
N HIS A 389 1.24 -42.33 -9.86
CA HIS A 389 1.98 -41.24 -9.26
C HIS A 389 1.84 -41.38 -7.74
N THR A 390 2.93 -41.72 -7.04
CA THR A 390 3.01 -41.52 -5.60
C THR A 390 2.80 -40.04 -5.34
N HIS A 391 1.56 -39.66 -5.05
CA HIS A 391 1.26 -38.45 -4.33
C HIS A 391 2.10 -38.50 -3.06
N HIS A 392 3.20 -37.75 -3.04
CA HIS A 392 3.87 -37.43 -1.81
C HIS A 392 2.87 -36.68 -0.94
N GLY A 393 2.14 -37.44 -0.12
CA GLY A 393 1.44 -36.90 1.03
C GLY A 393 2.53 -36.28 1.88
N HIS A 394 2.72 -34.98 1.75
CA HIS A 394 3.63 -34.23 2.60
C HIS A 394 3.12 -34.38 4.03
N SER A 395 3.69 -35.33 4.78
CA SER A 395 3.49 -35.41 6.21
C SER A 395 4.16 -34.17 6.80
N HIS A 396 3.36 -33.30 7.43
CA HIS A 396 3.86 -32.13 8.15
C HIS A 396 4.40 -32.51 9.54
N LEU A 397 5.01 -33.69 9.67
CA LEU A 397 5.76 -34.05 10.86
C LEU A 397 7.24 -33.78 10.56
N PRO A 398 7.94 -32.99 11.39
CA PRO A 398 9.34 -32.69 11.13
C PRO A 398 10.18 -33.97 11.17
N PRO A 399 11.16 -34.15 10.27
CA PRO A 399 12.07 -35.29 10.30
C PRO A 399 12.93 -35.27 11.59
N ASP A 400 13.35 -36.46 12.03
CA ASP A 400 14.17 -36.65 13.25
C ASP A 400 15.55 -35.96 13.16
N GLU A 401 16.01 -35.61 11.95
CA GLU A 401 17.23 -34.83 11.73
C GLU A 401 16.95 -33.54 10.93
N ILE A 402 17.45 -32.43 11.47
CA ILE A 402 17.26 -31.08 10.89
C ILE A 402 18.18 -30.91 9.68
N SER A 403 17.65 -31.12 8.48
CA SER A 403 18.35 -30.77 7.23
C SER A 403 18.29 -29.27 6.96
N LEU A 404 19.46 -28.64 6.76
CA LEU A 404 19.59 -27.21 6.43
C LEU A 404 18.73 -26.81 5.21
N LYS A 405 18.59 -27.71 4.23
CA LYS A 405 17.74 -27.50 3.04
C LYS A 405 16.26 -27.38 3.41
N SER A 406 15.79 -28.22 4.33
CA SER A 406 14.41 -28.16 4.83
C SER A 406 14.14 -26.89 5.62
N LEU A 407 15.14 -26.40 6.35
CA LEU A 407 15.02 -25.18 7.14
C LEU A 407 14.99 -23.92 6.26
N ILE A 408 15.82 -23.89 5.21
CA ILE A 408 15.82 -22.82 4.22
C ILE A 408 14.53 -22.84 3.38
N SER A 409 14.07 -24.01 2.92
CA SER A 409 12.82 -24.10 2.14
C SER A 409 11.60 -23.65 2.95
N LEU A 410 11.57 -24.00 4.25
CA LEU A 410 10.56 -23.53 5.19
C LEU A 410 10.62 -22.02 5.40
N GLY A 411 11.84 -21.47 5.50
CA GLY A 411 12.06 -20.04 5.59
C GLY A 411 11.61 -19.28 4.35
N ILE A 412 11.94 -19.80 3.15
CA ILE A 412 11.52 -19.24 1.86
C ILE A 412 10.00 -19.25 1.75
N SER A 413 9.35 -20.37 2.05
CA SER A 413 7.89 -20.48 1.99
C SER A 413 7.21 -19.49 2.95
N GLY A 414 7.78 -19.29 4.15
CA GLY A 414 7.28 -18.33 5.13
C GLY A 414 7.51 -16.87 4.76
N GLY A 415 8.61 -16.55 4.08
CA GLY A 415 8.94 -15.16 3.73
C GLY A 415 8.46 -14.72 2.35
N LEU A 416 8.18 -15.62 1.40
CA LEU A 416 7.73 -15.24 0.04
C LEU A 416 6.43 -14.42 0.01
N MET A 417 5.69 -14.36 1.12
CA MET A 417 4.46 -13.57 1.22
C MET A 417 4.77 -12.15 1.70
N PRO A 418 4.73 -11.14 0.81
CA PRO A 418 5.01 -9.76 1.18
C PRO A 418 3.91 -9.19 2.08
N CYS A 419 4.29 -8.32 3.01
CA CYS A 419 3.36 -7.64 3.90
C CYS A 419 2.76 -6.42 3.19
N PRO A 420 1.41 -6.27 3.17
CA PRO A 420 0.76 -5.08 2.62
C PRO A 420 1.25 -3.78 3.26
N SER A 421 1.56 -3.78 4.57
CA SER A 421 2.03 -2.59 5.27
C SER A 421 3.40 -2.11 4.79
N ALA A 422 4.32 -3.04 4.49
CA ALA A 422 5.63 -2.69 3.96
C ALA A 422 5.53 -2.11 2.54
N LEU A 423 4.58 -2.64 1.75
CA LEU A 423 4.28 -2.12 0.42
C LEU A 423 3.64 -0.72 0.48
N VAL A 424 2.69 -0.49 1.39
CA VAL A 424 2.11 0.86 1.61
C VAL A 424 3.21 1.86 1.97
N LEU A 425 4.08 1.54 2.92
CA LEU A 425 5.19 2.42 3.31
C LEU A 425 6.10 2.76 2.12
N MET A 426 6.42 1.75 1.30
CA MET A 426 7.25 1.93 0.10
C MET A 426 6.56 2.81 -0.95
N LEU A 427 5.29 2.57 -1.24
CA LEU A 427 4.52 3.35 -2.20
C LEU A 427 4.30 4.78 -1.73
N SER A 428 4.08 5.00 -0.44
CA SER A 428 4.05 6.34 0.15
C SER A 428 5.39 7.06 -0.02
N ALA A 429 6.51 6.36 0.22
CA ALA A 429 7.84 6.94 0.00
C ALA A 429 8.11 7.26 -1.48
N ILE A 430 7.64 6.41 -2.41
CA ILE A 430 7.72 6.65 -3.86
C ILE A 430 6.86 7.86 -4.25
N SER A 431 5.62 7.93 -3.78
CA SER A 431 4.68 9.03 -4.05
C SER A 431 5.21 10.39 -3.57
N LEU A 432 6.00 10.39 -2.49
CA LEU A 432 6.66 11.58 -1.95
C LEU A 432 8.04 11.86 -2.56
N ASN A 433 8.45 11.12 -3.60
CA ASN A 433 9.77 11.18 -4.23
C ASN A 433 10.95 10.99 -3.25
N ARG A 434 10.73 10.20 -2.19
CA ARG A 434 11.69 9.89 -1.12
C ARG A 434 12.03 8.40 -1.08
N THR A 435 12.30 7.82 -2.25
CA THR A 435 12.54 6.37 -2.43
C THR A 435 13.68 5.84 -1.56
N ALA A 436 14.81 6.55 -1.51
CA ALA A 436 15.97 6.17 -0.70
C ALA A 436 15.63 6.06 0.81
N TYR A 437 14.82 7.00 1.31
CA TYR A 437 14.37 6.97 2.70
C TYR A 437 13.40 5.82 2.94
N GLY A 438 12.47 5.56 2.01
CA GLY A 438 11.58 4.40 2.07
C GLY A 438 12.33 3.07 2.11
N LEU A 439 13.36 2.90 1.27
CA LEU A 439 14.23 1.72 1.28
C LEU A 439 14.95 1.54 2.61
N LEU A 440 15.46 2.64 3.18
CA LEU A 440 16.13 2.65 4.48
C LEU A 440 15.18 2.23 5.62
N LEU A 441 13.94 2.71 5.60
CA LEU A 441 12.91 2.32 6.57
C LEU A 441 12.55 0.84 6.45
N ILE A 442 12.41 0.30 5.24
CA ILE A 442 12.14 -1.13 5.02
C ILE A 442 13.29 -1.98 5.54
N LEU A 443 14.54 -1.56 5.33
CA LEU A 443 15.70 -2.26 5.87
C LEU A 443 15.63 -2.37 7.40
N PHE A 444 15.36 -1.27 8.11
CA PHE A 444 15.25 -1.27 9.57
C PHE A 444 14.03 -2.03 10.08
N PHE A 445 12.91 -1.96 9.37
CA PHE A 445 11.76 -2.81 9.61
C PHE A 445 12.12 -4.30 9.54
N SER A 446 12.85 -4.70 8.50
CA SER A 446 13.32 -6.08 8.33
C SER A 446 14.30 -6.50 9.41
N ILE A 447 15.19 -5.61 9.87
CA ILE A 447 16.09 -5.88 11.00
C ILE A 447 15.28 -6.14 12.29
N GLY A 448 14.27 -5.32 12.59
CA GLY A 448 13.38 -5.52 13.74
C GLY A 448 12.61 -6.84 13.67
N LEU A 449 12.19 -7.22 12.46
CA LEU A 449 11.51 -8.49 12.19
C LEU A 449 12.45 -9.70 12.42
N ALA A 450 13.68 -9.67 11.88
CA ALA A 450 14.68 -10.72 12.09
C ALA A 450 15.04 -10.89 13.57
N PHE A 451 15.26 -9.77 14.26
CA PHE A 451 15.57 -9.74 15.69
C PHE A 451 14.48 -10.46 16.49
N THR A 452 13.22 -10.12 16.25
CA THR A 452 12.10 -10.69 17.01
C THR A 452 11.84 -12.15 16.67
N LEU A 453 11.92 -12.55 15.39
CA LEU A 453 11.78 -13.96 15.00
C LEU A 453 12.87 -14.84 15.64
N THR A 454 14.10 -14.33 15.69
CA THR A 454 15.22 -15.02 16.34
C THR A 454 14.98 -15.12 17.84
N LEU A 455 14.55 -14.03 18.49
CA LEU A 455 14.23 -14.00 19.91
C LEU A 455 13.12 -15.00 20.27
N VAL A 456 12.02 -14.99 19.52
CA VAL A 456 10.89 -15.93 19.71
C VAL A 456 11.34 -17.37 19.50
N GLY A 457 12.14 -17.64 18.45
CA GLY A 457 12.70 -18.97 18.20
C GLY A 457 13.58 -19.45 19.35
N VAL A 458 14.44 -18.58 19.88
CA VAL A 458 15.27 -18.88 21.05
C VAL A 458 14.40 -19.10 22.30
N SER A 459 13.38 -18.27 22.54
CA SER A 459 12.44 -18.45 23.66
C SER A 459 11.74 -19.80 23.60
N PHE A 460 11.32 -20.26 22.41
CA PHE A 460 10.74 -21.60 22.24
C PHE A 460 11.71 -22.73 22.60
N LEU A 461 13.01 -22.58 22.31
CA LEU A 461 14.03 -23.56 22.70
C LEU A 461 14.22 -23.63 24.22
N TYR A 462 14.15 -22.51 24.92
CA TYR A 462 14.22 -22.49 26.39
C TYR A 462 12.94 -23.02 27.03
N LEU A 463 11.77 -22.65 26.51
CA LEU A 463 10.48 -23.15 26.98
C LEU A 463 10.33 -24.66 26.76
N GLY A 464 10.77 -25.20 25.63
CA GLY A 464 10.78 -26.64 25.37
C GLY A 464 11.74 -27.44 26.27
N ARG A 465 12.74 -26.78 26.88
CA ARG A 465 13.63 -27.37 27.89
C ARG A 465 13.08 -27.24 29.31
N ALA A 466 12.35 -26.17 29.61
CA ALA A 466 11.76 -25.89 30.92
C ALA A 466 10.44 -26.64 31.16
N PHE A 467 9.65 -26.82 30.11
CA PHE A 467 8.42 -27.61 30.12
C PHE A 467 8.70 -28.98 29.49
N GLY A 468 9.17 -29.94 30.29
CA GLY A 468 9.17 -31.37 29.89
C GLY A 468 7.75 -31.81 29.49
N SER A 469 7.62 -32.89 28.69
CA SER A 469 6.42 -33.27 27.93
C SER A 469 5.06 -33.09 28.63
N VAL A 470 4.51 -31.87 28.64
CA VAL A 470 3.12 -31.61 29.05
C VAL A 470 2.23 -31.81 27.83
N SER A 471 2.17 -33.06 27.37
CA SER A 471 1.44 -33.48 26.16
C SER A 471 -0.07 -33.70 26.39
N GLU A 472 -0.52 -33.77 27.65
CA GLU A 472 -1.87 -34.27 27.97
C GLU A 472 -2.95 -33.20 28.23
N ASN A 473 -2.60 -31.92 28.37
CA ASN A 473 -3.59 -30.89 28.69
C ASN A 473 -4.40 -30.47 27.45
N ARG A 474 -5.74 -30.59 27.53
CA ARG A 474 -6.69 -30.17 26.47
C ARG A 474 -6.45 -28.75 25.96
N LEU A 475 -5.95 -27.85 26.82
CA LEU A 475 -5.57 -26.48 26.46
C LEU A 475 -4.56 -26.41 25.30
N PHE A 476 -3.56 -27.29 25.28
CA PHE A 476 -2.55 -27.31 24.22
C PHE A 476 -3.09 -27.83 22.87
N LYS A 477 -4.20 -28.58 22.89
CA LYS A 477 -4.91 -29.02 21.66
C LYS A 477 -5.85 -27.95 21.12
N THR A 478 -6.41 -27.09 21.97
CA THR A 478 -7.35 -26.03 21.55
C THR A 478 -6.67 -24.75 21.08
N ILE A 479 -5.49 -24.40 21.62
CA ILE A 479 -4.74 -23.20 21.23
C ILE A 479 -4.44 -23.14 19.72
N PRO A 480 -3.97 -24.21 19.06
CA PRO A 480 -3.75 -24.20 17.62
C PRO A 480 -5.04 -24.02 16.81
N VAL A 481 -6.17 -24.61 17.23
CA VAL A 481 -7.45 -24.46 16.53
C VAL A 481 -7.93 -23.01 16.62
N LEU A 482 -7.87 -22.40 17.81
CA LEU A 482 -8.24 -21.01 18.03
C LEU A 482 -7.37 -20.06 17.19
N SER A 483 -6.06 -20.29 17.14
CA SER A 483 -5.15 -19.50 16.31
C SER A 483 -5.48 -19.60 14.82
N ALA A 484 -5.78 -20.79 14.30
CA ALA A 484 -6.17 -20.96 12.89
C ALA A 484 -7.48 -20.25 12.56
N LEU A 485 -8.44 -20.28 13.49
CA LEU A 485 -9.72 -19.59 13.35
C LEU A 485 -9.54 -18.06 13.32
N ILE A 486 -8.72 -17.51 14.23
CA ILE A 486 -8.37 -16.08 14.25
C ILE A 486 -7.69 -15.67 12.94
N ILE A 487 -6.72 -16.44 12.43
CA ILE A 487 -6.03 -16.12 11.18
C ILE A 487 -7.00 -16.14 9.98
N THR A 488 -7.90 -17.12 9.94
CA THR A 488 -8.92 -17.21 8.87
C THR A 488 -9.84 -15.99 8.89
N PHE A 489 -10.33 -15.62 10.08
CA PHE A 489 -11.19 -14.45 10.26
C PHE A 489 -10.47 -13.15 9.89
N LEU A 490 -9.20 -13.00 10.29
CA LEU A 490 -8.39 -11.83 9.94
C LEU A 490 -8.21 -11.70 8.42
N GLY A 491 -7.96 -12.81 7.72
CA GLY A 491 -7.88 -12.83 6.25
C GLY A 491 -9.20 -12.39 5.60
N ALA A 492 -10.33 -12.93 6.07
CA ALA A 492 -11.65 -12.54 5.59
C ALA A 492 -11.97 -11.05 5.86
N PHE A 493 -11.57 -10.53 7.02
CA PHE A 493 -11.72 -9.12 7.37
C PHE A 493 -10.90 -8.20 6.46
N ILE A 494 -9.65 -8.59 6.14
CA ILE A 494 -8.81 -7.84 5.20
C ILE A 494 -9.46 -7.81 3.80
N CYS A 495 -10.01 -8.94 3.33
CA CYS A 495 -10.76 -8.97 2.06
C CYS A 495 -12.00 -8.07 2.07
N TYR A 496 -12.73 -8.01 3.19
CA TYR A 496 -13.90 -7.14 3.32
C TYR A 496 -13.53 -5.65 3.31
N LYS A 497 -12.44 -5.29 3.99
CA LYS A 497 -11.96 -3.90 4.08
C LYS A 497 -11.29 -3.42 2.79
N SER A 498 -10.81 -4.31 1.92
CA SER A 498 -10.06 -3.87 0.74
C SER A 498 -10.91 -3.06 -0.26
N PHE A 499 -12.25 -3.18 -0.22
CA PHE A 499 -13.17 -2.50 -1.14
C PHE A 499 -14.26 -1.67 -0.44
N ASN A 500 -14.19 -1.52 0.89
CA ASN A 500 -15.10 -0.70 1.71
C ASN A 500 -14.27 0.36 2.45
#